data_AF-A0A1Q3B894-F1
#
_entry.id   AF-A0A1Q3B894-F1
#
_cell.length_a   1.000
_cell.length_b   1.000
_cell.length_c   1.000
_cell.angle_alpha   90.00
_cell.angle_beta   90.00
_cell.angle_gamma   90.00
#
_symmetry.space_group_name_H-M   'P 1'
#
loop_
_entity.id
_entity.type
_entity.pdbx_description
1 polymer ?
#
loop_
_entity_poly.entity_id
_entity_poly.type
_entity_poly.pdbx_seq_one_letter_code
_entity_poly.pdbx_strand_id
1 'polypeptide(L)'
;MQRRNSSHLINVVQGKDESLRDHLTRFNKESLMVKDLEPSFALAALNSGLKDNSPFTLSLMKKPAQDMADLLRRAEKYVNAEEAMAARKQKTSRSGHQAKKGKKEKRKDMSELPKDDLRHKLSKREESPKRGAPIPTYNNFAPLLEMRTRILTVEKDKVPIQ
;
A
#
# COMPACT_ATOMS: atom_id res chain seq x y z
N MET A 1 -3.45 -43.45 10.79
CA MET A 1 -3.26 -41.99 10.71
C MET A 1 -2.01 -41.63 11.49
N GLN A 2 -1.06 -40.92 10.89
CA GLN A 2 0.15 -40.48 11.58
C GLN A 2 -0.17 -39.29 12.49
N ARG A 3 0.12 -39.40 13.79
CA ARG A 3 -0.05 -38.27 14.72
C ARG A 3 0.95 -37.18 14.35
N ARG A 4 0.48 -35.93 14.24
CA ARG A 4 1.36 -34.78 14.06
C ARG A 4 1.76 -34.24 15.43
N ASN A 5 3.04 -33.94 15.59
CA ASN A 5 3.58 -33.26 16.76
C ASN A 5 3.37 -31.75 16.63
N SER A 6 3.38 -31.01 17.74
CA SER A 6 3.17 -29.55 17.72
C SER A 6 4.20 -28.84 16.83
N SER A 7 5.45 -29.31 16.82
CA SER A 7 6.51 -28.77 15.96
C SER A 7 6.19 -28.83 14.45
N HIS A 8 5.25 -29.69 14.02
CA HIS A 8 4.77 -29.68 12.63
C HIS A 8 4.19 -28.33 12.20
N LEU A 9 3.52 -27.61 13.12
CA LEU A 9 2.86 -26.34 12.81
C LEU A 9 3.82 -25.24 12.40
N ILE A 10 5.09 -25.32 12.82
CA ILE A 10 6.14 -24.36 12.43
C ILE A 10 6.42 -24.42 10.92
N ASN A 11 6.17 -25.57 10.29
CA ASN A 11 6.37 -25.75 8.85
C ASN A 11 5.16 -25.31 8.01
N VAL A 12 4.06 -24.92 8.66
CA VAL A 12 2.88 -24.41 7.96
C VAL A 12 3.10 -22.94 7.69
N VAL A 13 3.81 -22.64 6.59
CA VAL A 13 4.13 -21.28 6.16
C VAL A 13 3.21 -20.85 5.02
N GLN A 14 2.85 -19.57 4.99
CA GLN A 14 2.04 -18.94 3.97
C GLN A 14 2.83 -18.84 2.66
N GLY A 15 2.28 -19.43 1.60
CA GLY A 15 2.87 -19.39 0.26
C GLY A 15 2.90 -17.96 -0.32
N LYS A 16 3.82 -17.73 -1.26
CA LYS A 16 3.97 -16.44 -1.97
C LYS A 16 2.64 -15.95 -2.57
N ASP A 17 1.94 -16.85 -3.25
CA ASP A 17 0.67 -16.59 -3.93
C ASP A 17 -0.55 -17.09 -3.15
N GLU A 18 -0.35 -17.55 -1.91
CA GLU A 18 -1.42 -18.00 -1.03
C GLU A 18 -2.07 -16.80 -0.34
N SER A 19 -3.41 -16.75 -0.38
CA SER A 19 -4.20 -15.74 0.33
C SER A 19 -4.10 -15.92 1.84
N LEU A 20 -4.39 -14.88 2.62
CA LEU A 20 -4.42 -15.02 4.07
C LEU A 20 -5.48 -16.04 4.53
N ARG A 21 -6.61 -16.09 3.84
CA ARG A 21 -7.73 -17.01 4.13
C ARG A 21 -7.33 -18.47 3.95
N ASP A 22 -6.68 -18.78 2.84
CA ASP A 22 -6.29 -20.15 2.51
C ASP A 22 -5.24 -20.66 3.50
N HIS A 23 -4.27 -19.80 3.84
CA HIS A 23 -3.27 -20.11 4.84
C HIS A 23 -3.88 -20.40 6.22
N LEU A 24 -4.78 -19.52 6.71
CA LEU A 24 -5.46 -19.73 8.00
C LEU A 24 -6.29 -21.01 8.02
N THR A 25 -6.97 -21.32 6.91
CA THR A 25 -7.76 -22.55 6.77
C THR A 25 -6.86 -23.78 6.85
N ARG A 26 -5.71 -23.75 6.16
CA ARG A 26 -4.72 -24.83 6.18
C ARG A 26 -4.09 -24.98 7.56
N PHE A 27 -3.68 -23.89 8.20
CA PHE A 27 -3.15 -23.91 9.56
C PHE A 27 -4.16 -24.49 10.55
N ASN A 28 -5.44 -24.10 10.46
CA ASN A 28 -6.48 -24.65 11.32
C ASN A 28 -6.71 -26.16 11.09
N LYS A 29 -6.65 -26.62 9.85
CA LYS A 29 -6.73 -28.06 9.55
C LYS A 29 -5.57 -28.83 10.17
N GLU A 30 -4.37 -28.26 10.10
CA GLU A 30 -3.15 -28.84 10.65
C GLU A 30 -3.16 -28.84 12.19
N SER A 31 -3.63 -27.77 12.82
CA SER A 31 -3.70 -27.65 14.29
C SER A 31 -4.67 -28.66 14.90
N LEU A 32 -5.79 -28.96 14.24
CA LEU A 32 -6.75 -29.98 14.67
C LEU A 32 -6.19 -31.41 14.67
N MET A 33 -5.05 -31.65 13.98
CA MET A 33 -4.39 -32.96 13.98
C MET A 33 -3.37 -33.13 15.12
N VAL A 34 -3.09 -32.06 15.86
CA VAL A 34 -2.15 -32.05 16.99
C VAL A 34 -2.92 -32.22 18.29
N LYS A 35 -2.52 -33.21 19.11
CA LYS A 35 -3.09 -33.40 20.45
C LYS A 35 -2.42 -32.45 21.45
N ASP A 36 -3.18 -31.99 22.43
CA ASP A 36 -2.69 -31.17 23.55
C ASP A 36 -1.91 -29.93 23.08
N LEU A 37 -2.43 -29.28 22.03
CA LEU A 37 -1.81 -28.10 21.45
C LEU A 37 -1.95 -26.89 22.38
N GLU A 38 -0.82 -26.43 22.93
CA GLU A 38 -0.76 -25.21 23.72
C GLU A 38 -1.17 -23.98 22.90
N PRO A 39 -2.13 -23.15 23.37
CA PRO A 39 -2.59 -21.97 22.64
C PRO A 39 -1.47 -20.96 22.35
N SER A 40 -0.53 -20.79 23.27
CA SER A 40 0.64 -19.92 23.11
C SER A 40 1.56 -20.40 21.99
N PHE A 41 1.77 -21.72 21.90
CA PHE A 41 2.54 -22.33 20.84
C PHE A 41 1.82 -22.21 19.49
N ALA A 42 0.50 -22.43 19.44
CA ALA A 42 -0.30 -22.25 18.23
C ALA A 42 -0.21 -20.81 17.71
N LEU A 43 -0.30 -19.83 18.61
CA LEU A 43 -0.16 -18.41 18.28
C LEU A 43 1.24 -18.09 17.73
N ALA A 44 2.30 -18.61 18.36
CA ALA A 44 3.66 -18.40 17.91
C ALA A 44 3.92 -19.04 16.54
N ALA A 45 3.49 -20.30 16.36
CA ALA A 45 3.62 -21.01 15.09
C ALA A 45 2.86 -20.30 13.97
N LEU A 46 1.62 -19.87 14.22
CA LEU A 46 0.84 -19.12 13.24
C LEU A 46 1.53 -17.80 12.85
N ASN A 47 1.98 -17.01 13.83
CA ASN A 47 2.69 -15.76 13.55
C ASN A 47 3.97 -15.99 12.74
N SER A 48 4.74 -17.03 13.05
CA SER A 48 5.97 -17.38 12.31
C SER A 48 5.70 -17.88 10.89
N GLY A 49 4.50 -18.44 10.65
CA GLY A 49 4.09 -18.94 9.35
C GLY A 49 3.54 -17.85 8.42
N LEU A 50 3.29 -16.63 8.90
CA LEU A 50 2.73 -15.57 8.05
C LEU A 50 3.74 -15.07 7.00
N LYS A 51 3.23 -14.68 5.83
CA LYS A 51 4.07 -14.14 4.76
C LYS A 51 4.71 -12.81 5.17
N ASP A 52 6.02 -12.73 5.03
CA ASP A 52 6.78 -11.50 5.28
C ASP A 52 6.28 -10.33 4.44
N ASN A 53 6.36 -9.13 5.01
CA ASN A 53 6.00 -7.87 4.35
C ASN A 53 4.55 -7.80 3.83
N SER A 54 3.67 -8.72 4.25
CA SER A 54 2.25 -8.60 3.98
C SER A 54 1.64 -7.45 4.80
N PRO A 55 0.55 -6.80 4.32
CA PRO A 55 -0.14 -5.77 5.11
C PRO A 55 -0.53 -6.27 6.51
N PHE A 56 -0.91 -7.54 6.63
CA PHE A 56 -1.28 -8.14 7.91
C PHE A 56 -0.07 -8.31 8.83
N THR A 57 1.04 -8.88 8.34
CA THR A 57 2.29 -9.05 9.12
C THR A 57 2.86 -7.71 9.58
N LEU A 58 2.86 -6.70 8.71
CA LEU A 58 3.29 -5.33 9.08
C LEU A 58 2.40 -4.72 10.17
N SER A 59 1.12 -5.05 10.19
CA SER A 59 0.21 -4.60 11.25
C SER A 59 0.51 -5.24 12.60
N LEU A 60 0.90 -6.51 12.60
CA LEU A 60 1.28 -7.26 13.80
C LEU A 60 2.62 -6.77 14.35
N MET A 61 3.56 -6.39 13.49
CA MET A 61 4.82 -5.76 13.90
C MET A 61 4.58 -4.42 14.61
N LYS A 62 3.62 -3.61 14.11
CA LYS A 62 3.26 -2.33 14.73
C LYS A 62 2.52 -2.51 16.05
N LYS A 63 1.64 -3.50 16.12
CA LYS A 63 0.87 -3.83 17.32
C LYS A 63 0.75 -5.35 17.40
N PRO A 64 1.52 -6.03 18.27
CA PRO A 64 1.40 -7.46 18.45
C PRO A 64 -0.04 -7.89 18.78
N ALA A 65 -0.39 -9.11 18.39
CA ALA A 65 -1.64 -9.74 18.83
C ALA A 65 -1.50 -10.14 20.30
N GLN A 66 -2.54 -9.89 21.10
CA GLN A 66 -2.53 -10.25 22.52
C GLN A 66 -2.79 -11.74 22.74
N ASP A 67 -3.67 -12.32 21.93
CA ASP A 67 -4.07 -13.72 21.97
C ASP A 67 -4.54 -14.18 20.57
N MET A 68 -4.94 -15.44 20.47
CA MET A 68 -5.48 -16.02 19.23
C MET A 68 -6.77 -15.32 18.76
N ALA A 69 -7.64 -14.89 19.67
CA ALA A 69 -8.92 -14.28 19.33
C ALA A 69 -8.71 -12.90 18.68
N ASP A 70 -7.81 -12.10 19.24
CA ASP A 70 -7.39 -10.81 18.69
C ASP A 70 -6.73 -10.99 17.31
N LEU A 71 -5.84 -11.98 17.16
CA LEU A 71 -5.21 -12.29 15.87
C LEU A 71 -6.26 -12.60 14.80
N LEU A 72 -7.19 -13.53 15.08
CA LEU A 72 -8.21 -13.95 14.12
C LEU A 72 -9.17 -12.83 13.75
N ARG A 73 -9.63 -12.04 14.74
CA ARG A 73 -10.47 -10.85 14.50
C ARG A 73 -9.79 -9.82 13.61
N ARG A 74 -8.47 -9.61 13.78
CA ARG A 74 -7.71 -8.72 12.90
C ARG A 74 -7.57 -9.34 11.51
N ALA A 75 -7.22 -10.63 11.44
CA ALA A 75 -7.03 -11.34 10.18
C ALA A 75 -8.27 -11.30 9.30
N GLU A 76 -9.47 -11.47 9.88
CA GLU A 76 -10.74 -11.35 9.17
C GLU A 76 -10.87 -10.00 8.42
N LYS A 77 -10.48 -8.89 9.04
CA LYS A 77 -10.52 -7.57 8.39
C LYS A 77 -9.59 -7.51 7.18
N TYR A 78 -8.42 -8.14 7.26
CA TYR A 78 -7.46 -8.19 6.15
C TYR A 78 -7.91 -9.13 5.04
N VAL A 79 -8.51 -10.28 5.37
CA VAL A 79 -9.13 -11.18 4.40
C VAL A 79 -10.21 -10.45 3.62
N ASN A 80 -11.13 -9.76 4.31
CA ASN A 80 -12.20 -9.01 3.67
C ASN A 80 -11.65 -7.90 2.75
N ALA A 81 -10.58 -7.21 3.19
CA ALA A 81 -9.92 -6.19 2.38
C ALA A 81 -9.22 -6.79 1.13
N GLU A 82 -8.53 -7.92 1.29
CA GLU A 82 -7.86 -8.66 0.20
C GLU A 82 -8.88 -9.11 -0.86
N GLU A 83 -9.98 -9.73 -0.42
CA GLU A 83 -11.08 -10.19 -1.28
C GLU A 83 -11.76 -9.01 -2.01
N ALA A 84 -12.03 -7.91 -1.32
CA ALA A 84 -12.61 -6.70 -1.92
C ALA A 84 -11.69 -6.09 -3.00
N MET A 85 -10.37 -6.08 -2.76
CA MET A 85 -9.37 -5.58 -3.72
C MET A 85 -9.25 -6.52 -4.92
N ALA A 86 -9.28 -7.83 -4.72
CA ALA A 86 -9.31 -8.81 -5.79
C ALA A 86 -10.55 -8.65 -6.68
N ALA A 87 -11.74 -8.48 -6.08
CA ALA A 87 -12.98 -8.28 -6.81
C ALA A 87 -12.96 -6.99 -7.67
N ARG A 88 -12.35 -5.91 -7.17
CA ARG A 88 -12.17 -4.66 -7.94
C ARG A 88 -11.27 -4.86 -9.16
N LYS A 89 -10.16 -5.60 -9.02
CA LYS A 89 -9.24 -5.93 -10.14
C LYS A 89 -9.91 -6.79 -11.21
N GLN A 90 -10.81 -7.70 -10.82
CA GLN A 90 -11.58 -8.50 -11.78
C GLN A 90 -12.58 -7.65 -12.57
N LYS A 91 -13.20 -6.64 -11.96
CA LYS A 91 -14.10 -5.72 -12.66
C LYS A 91 -13.38 -4.83 -13.67
N THR A 92 -12.20 -4.29 -13.30
CA THR A 92 -11.42 -3.43 -14.21
C THR A 92 -10.82 -4.20 -15.38
N SER A 93 -10.35 -5.43 -15.15
CA SER A 93 -9.86 -6.30 -16.23
C SER A 93 -10.97 -6.72 -17.20
N ARG A 94 -12.19 -7.00 -16.73
CA ARG A 94 -13.35 -7.30 -17.60
C ARG A 94 -13.80 -6.09 -18.43
N SER A 95 -13.76 -4.89 -17.86
CA SER A 95 -14.11 -3.65 -18.58
C SER A 95 -13.10 -3.31 -19.69
N GLY A 96 -11.80 -3.54 -19.47
CA GLY A 96 -10.76 -3.30 -20.48
C GLY A 96 -10.78 -4.26 -21.69
N HIS A 97 -11.37 -5.45 -21.54
CA HIS A 97 -11.47 -6.44 -22.64
C HIS A 97 -12.67 -6.21 -23.57
N GLN A 98 -13.72 -5.50 -23.13
CA GLN A 98 -14.83 -5.13 -24.02
C GLN A 98 -14.52 -3.90 -24.89
N ALA A 99 -13.65 -3.00 -24.45
CA ALA A 99 -13.33 -1.77 -25.20
C ALA A 99 -12.39 -1.98 -26.40
N LYS A 100 -11.74 -3.15 -26.53
CA LYS A 100 -10.72 -3.40 -27.59
C LYS A 100 -11.23 -4.15 -28.83
N LYS A 101 -12.51 -4.49 -28.93
CA LYS A 101 -13.06 -5.22 -30.10
C LYS A 101 -13.95 -4.43 -31.05
N GLY A 102 -14.13 -3.12 -30.86
CA GLY A 102 -15.07 -2.36 -31.69
C GLY A 102 -14.77 -0.88 -31.85
N LYS A 103 -13.64 -0.53 -32.48
CA LYS A 103 -13.48 0.68 -33.32
C LYS A 103 -12.04 0.79 -33.79
N LYS A 104 -11.70 0.09 -34.88
CA LYS A 104 -10.48 0.34 -35.63
C LYS A 104 -10.83 0.35 -37.12
N GLU A 105 -11.66 1.32 -37.53
CA GLU A 105 -11.76 1.73 -38.94
C GLU A 105 -12.52 3.05 -39.06
N LYS A 106 -12.04 3.90 -40.00
CA LYS A 106 -12.49 5.26 -40.36
C LYS A 106 -12.17 6.36 -39.34
N ARG A 107 -11.32 7.36 -39.62
CA ARG A 107 -10.82 7.92 -40.88
C ARG A 107 -9.46 8.58 -40.64
N LYS A 108 -8.49 8.21 -41.46
CA LYS A 108 -7.39 9.09 -41.87
C LYS A 108 -8.01 10.12 -42.80
N ASP A 109 -7.96 11.40 -42.46
CA ASP A 109 -7.78 12.49 -43.43
C ASP A 109 -7.41 13.78 -42.69
N MET A 110 -6.65 14.66 -43.33
CA MET A 110 -6.00 15.88 -42.83
C MET A 110 -4.65 15.70 -42.12
N SER A 111 -3.68 15.23 -42.89
CA SER A 111 -2.31 15.75 -42.82
C SER A 111 -2.15 16.85 -43.87
N GLU A 112 -1.75 18.05 -43.44
CA GLU A 112 -0.74 18.95 -44.06
C GLU A 112 -1.05 20.43 -43.73
N LEU A 113 -0.13 21.08 -43.00
CA LEU A 113 0.39 22.46 -43.16
C LEU A 113 1.10 22.96 -41.87
N PRO A 114 2.06 23.91 -41.97
CA PRO A 114 3.42 23.69 -41.46
C PRO A 114 3.75 24.41 -40.16
N LYS A 115 4.81 23.90 -39.52
CA LYS A 115 5.51 24.48 -38.37
C LYS A 115 6.25 25.74 -38.84
N ASP A 116 5.80 26.92 -38.43
CA ASP A 116 6.61 28.14 -38.23
C ASP A 116 5.68 29.31 -37.91
N ASP A 117 5.34 29.54 -36.63
CA ASP A 117 5.05 30.89 -36.08
C ASP A 117 4.79 30.86 -34.56
N LEU A 118 5.82 30.57 -33.74
CA LEU A 118 5.76 30.78 -32.28
C LEU A 118 6.87 31.68 -31.75
N ARG A 119 7.41 32.53 -32.63
CA ARG A 119 8.19 33.70 -32.25
C ARG A 119 7.38 34.90 -32.68
N HIS A 120 6.58 35.47 -31.77
CA HIS A 120 6.27 36.91 -31.69
C HIS A 120 5.02 37.14 -30.83
N LYS A 121 5.09 36.97 -29.52
CA LYS A 121 4.32 37.79 -28.55
C LYS A 121 5.04 37.88 -27.20
N LEU A 122 6.32 38.23 -27.23
CA LEU A 122 6.95 39.00 -26.14
C LEU A 122 6.85 40.48 -26.52
N SER A 123 5.69 41.09 -26.31
CA SER A 123 5.60 42.52 -25.99
C SER A 123 4.17 42.88 -25.66
N LYS A 124 4.03 43.76 -24.67
CA LYS A 124 2.80 44.41 -24.20
C LYS A 124 2.04 43.68 -23.09
N ARG A 125 2.64 43.68 -21.90
CA ARG A 125 1.88 43.97 -20.68
C ARG A 125 2.54 45.17 -20.00
N GLU A 126 1.88 46.32 -20.12
CA GLU A 126 2.20 47.55 -19.41
C GLU A 126 2.16 47.34 -17.89
N GLU A 127 3.03 48.10 -17.24
CA GLU A 127 3.27 48.17 -15.80
C GLU A 127 2.07 48.72 -15.02
N SER A 128 1.83 48.16 -13.84
CA SER A 128 1.56 48.95 -12.61
C SER A 128 1.66 48.06 -11.35
N PRO A 129 2.05 48.61 -10.18
CA PRO A 129 2.80 47.87 -9.17
C PRO A 129 1.96 47.55 -7.92
N LYS A 130 1.99 46.30 -7.43
CA LYS A 130 1.69 45.99 -6.02
C LYS A 130 2.51 44.81 -5.52
N ARG A 131 3.61 45.17 -4.85
CA ARG A 131 4.27 44.50 -3.71
C ARG A 131 3.69 43.12 -3.34
N GLY A 132 4.42 42.06 -3.71
CA GLY A 132 4.29 40.72 -3.13
C GLY A 132 5.69 40.11 -3.07
N ALA A 133 6.12 39.66 -1.88
CA ALA A 133 7.47 39.12 -1.68
C ALA A 133 7.73 37.87 -2.55
N PRO A 134 8.99 37.57 -2.92
CA PRO A 134 9.33 36.35 -3.65
C PRO A 134 8.87 35.10 -2.87
N ILE A 135 8.24 34.15 -3.57
CA ILE A 135 7.88 32.84 -3.00
C ILE A 135 9.19 32.10 -2.66
N PRO A 136 9.45 31.72 -1.39
CA PRO A 136 10.68 31.02 -1.04
C PRO A 136 10.70 29.62 -1.66
N THR A 137 11.70 29.33 -2.49
CA THR A 137 11.96 27.98 -2.98
C THR A 137 12.69 27.17 -1.90
N TYR A 138 12.02 26.19 -1.32
CA TYR A 138 12.61 25.30 -0.31
C TYR A 138 13.36 24.15 -0.98
N ASN A 139 14.70 24.26 -1.06
CA ASN A 139 15.57 23.21 -1.59
C ASN A 139 16.25 22.38 -0.49
N ASN A 140 15.98 22.65 0.79
CA ASN A 140 16.61 21.96 1.91
C ASN A 140 15.54 21.58 2.94
N PHE A 141 15.24 20.28 3.01
CA PHE A 141 14.29 19.71 3.97
C PHE A 141 15.06 19.05 5.10
N ALA A 142 14.60 19.22 6.34
CA ALA A 142 15.11 18.44 7.47
C ALA A 142 14.78 16.95 7.25
N PRO A 143 15.74 16.02 7.39
CA PRO A 143 15.47 14.59 7.30
C PRO A 143 14.40 14.16 8.31
N LEU A 144 13.45 13.31 7.87
CA LEU A 144 12.27 12.87 8.63
C LEU A 144 12.59 12.14 9.97
N LEU A 145 13.86 11.84 10.20
CA LEU A 145 14.37 11.11 11.36
C LEU A 145 14.88 12.03 12.49
N GLU A 146 14.85 13.36 12.33
CA GLU A 146 15.27 14.26 13.39
C GLU A 146 14.22 14.48 14.48
N MET A 147 14.70 14.73 15.70
CA MET A 147 13.84 14.99 16.85
C MET A 147 12.92 16.19 16.58
N ARG A 148 11.65 16.09 16.98
CA ARG A 148 10.62 17.14 16.79
C ARG A 148 11.06 18.53 17.27
N THR A 149 11.92 18.59 18.29
CA THR A 149 12.49 19.84 18.80
C THR A 149 13.34 20.57 17.76
N ARG A 150 14.15 19.85 16.97
CA ARG A 150 14.99 20.44 15.92
C ARG A 150 14.16 20.93 14.74
N ILE A 151 13.14 20.18 14.34
CA ILE A 151 12.21 20.56 13.26
C ILE A 151 11.50 21.88 13.61
N LEU A 152 11.03 22.04 14.85
CA LEU A 152 10.33 23.26 15.29
C LEU A 152 11.25 24.48 15.37
N THR A 153 12.53 24.30 15.71
CA THR A 153 13.49 25.41 15.79
C THR A 153 13.81 26.01 14.42
N VAL A 154 13.88 25.20 13.35
CA VAL A 154 14.11 25.69 11.98
C VAL A 154 12.98 26.60 11.48
N GLU A 155 11.76 26.45 12.02
CA GLU A 155 10.59 27.24 11.62
C GLU A 155 10.50 28.60 12.35
N LYS A 156 11.10 28.73 13.55
CA LYS A 156 10.98 29.93 14.39
C LYS A 156 11.92 31.08 13.99
N ASP A 157 12.98 30.82 13.24
CA ASP A 157 13.97 31.84 12.84
C ASP A 157 13.55 32.66 11.59
N LYS A 158 12.28 32.59 11.15
CA LYS A 158 11.82 33.23 9.90
C LYS A 158 10.62 34.17 10.03
N VAL A 159 10.32 34.73 11.21
CA VAL A 159 9.27 35.77 11.29
C VAL A 159 9.64 36.90 12.26
N PRO A 160 10.15 38.05 11.77
CA PRO A 160 10.00 39.32 12.46
C PRO A 160 8.58 39.83 12.17
N ILE A 161 7.73 39.85 13.20
CA ILE A 161 6.44 40.56 13.16
C ILE A 161 6.77 42.04 13.39
N GLN A 162 6.56 42.88 12.36
CA GLN A 162 6.42 44.33 12.53
C GLN A 162 4.94 44.65 12.71
#